data_AF-A0A7X9HTS8-F1
#
_entry.id   AF-A0A7X9HTS8-F1
#
_cell.length_a   1.000
_cell.length_b   1.000
_cell.length_c   1.000
_cell.angle_alpha   90.00
_cell.angle_beta   90.00
_cell.angle_gamma   90.00
#
_symmetry.space_group_name_H-M   'P 1'
#
loop_
_entity.id
_entity.type
_entity.pdbx_description
1 polymer ?
#
loop_
_entity_poly.entity_id
_entity_poly.type
_entity_poly.pdbx_seq_one_letter_code
_entity_poly.pdbx_strand_id
1 'polypeptide(L)' 'MEEKEFEESKNIKFKCPNCGSLQRDDVVFLCNKCNQSEMLYKDGVYMCPSCLKPGENFECLRCGSKEVVMKIKE' A
#
# COMPACT_ATOMS: atom_id res chain seq x y z
N MET A 1 -22.49 -19.47 -6.52
CA MET A 1 -21.11 -19.51 -6.01
C MET A 1 -20.62 -18.09 -6.10
N GLU A 2 -20.80 -17.36 -5.00
CA GLU A 2 -20.42 -15.96 -4.87
C GLU A 2 -18.91 -15.79 -5.05
N GLU A 3 -18.52 -14.99 -6.05
CA GLU A 3 -17.17 -14.46 -6.20
C GLU A 3 -17.30 -12.99 -6.64
N LYS A 4 -17.84 -12.15 -5.76
CA LYS A 4 -17.93 -10.69 -5.96
C LYS A 4 -17.10 -9.98 -4.89
N GLU A 5 -15.82 -10.28 -4.83
CA GLU A 5 -14.90 -9.58 -3.93
C GLU A 5 -13.56 -9.38 -4.66
N PHE A 6 -13.13 -8.11 -4.77
CA PHE A 6 -11.79 -7.64 -5.19
C PHE A 6 -11.41 -7.51 -6.69
N GLU A 7 -12.32 -7.20 -7.61
CA GLU A 7 -11.88 -6.80 -8.97
C GLU A 7 -11.28 -5.38 -9.07
N GLU A 8 -11.50 -4.50 -8.07
CA GLU A 8 -11.02 -3.11 -8.12
C GLU A 8 -9.50 -2.95 -7.87
N SER A 9 -8.81 -4.04 -7.52
CA SER A 9 -7.40 -4.02 -7.11
C SER A 9 -6.39 -4.41 -8.20
N LYS A 10 -6.85 -4.89 -9.37
CA LYS A 10 -5.93 -5.35 -10.44
C LYS A 10 -5.16 -4.21 -11.12
N ASN A 11 -5.58 -2.95 -10.93
CA ASN A 11 -4.97 -1.79 -11.60
C ASN A 11 -4.13 -0.89 -10.68
N ILE A 12 -4.04 -1.22 -9.38
CA ILE A 12 -3.21 -0.48 -8.44
C ILE A 12 -1.79 -1.03 -8.55
N LYS A 13 -0.87 -0.21 -9.06
CA LYS A 13 0.56 -0.57 -9.13
C LYS A 13 1.29 0.12 -7.99
N PHE A 14 2.25 -0.58 -7.38
CA PHE A 14 3.12 0.02 -6.39
C PHE A 14 4.48 0.33 -7.02
N LYS A 15 5.18 1.33 -6.51
CA LYS A 15 6.53 1.66 -6.95
C LYS A 15 7.42 1.87 -5.74
N CYS A 16 8.45 1.04 -5.64
CA CYS A 16 9.55 1.19 -4.70
C CYS A 16 10.71 1.93 -5.38
N PRO A 17 11.38 2.89 -4.71
CA PRO A 17 12.57 3.53 -5.25
C PRO A 17 13.75 2.56 -5.43
N ASN A 18 13.81 1.49 -4.63
CA ASN A 18 14.89 0.51 -4.68
C ASN A 18 14.64 -0.61 -5.70
N CYS A 19 13.40 -1.11 -5.82
CA CYS A 19 13.08 -2.24 -6.72
C CYS A 19 12.39 -1.83 -8.03
N GLY A 20 11.86 -0.61 -8.11
CA GLY A 20 11.01 -0.19 -9.22
C GLY A 20 9.55 -0.58 -9.01
N SER A 21 8.89 -1.11 -10.03
CA SER A 21 7.47 -1.43 -9.98
C SER A 21 7.20 -2.74 -9.24
N LEU A 22 6.30 -2.69 -8.27
CA LEU A 22 5.87 -3.82 -7.44
C LEU A 22 4.39 -4.11 -7.68
N GLN A 23 4.02 -5.38 -7.55
CA GLN A 23 2.62 -5.80 -7.48
C GLN A 23 2.11 -5.70 -6.05
N ARG A 24 0.79 -5.77 -5.86
CA ARG A 24 0.18 -5.75 -4.53
C ARG A 24 0.71 -6.87 -3.62
N ASP A 25 0.94 -8.06 -4.17
CA ASP A 25 1.50 -9.21 -3.46
C ASP A 25 2.95 -9.00 -3.01
N ASP A 26 3.72 -8.14 -3.69
CA ASP A 26 5.10 -7.82 -3.32
C ASP A 26 5.16 -6.65 -2.30
N VAL A 27 4.03 -6.22 -1.72
CA VAL A 27 3.94 -5.05 -0.84
C VAL A 27 3.11 -5.34 0.40
N VAL A 28 3.69 -5.07 1.57
CA VAL A 28 2.96 -5.11 2.85
C VAL A 28 2.30 -3.76 3.09
N PHE A 29 1.00 -3.81 3.37
CA PHE A 29 0.22 -2.66 3.84
C PHE A 29 0.48 -2.50 5.34
N LEU A 30 1.60 -1.84 5.70
CA LEU A 30 2.02 -1.69 7.08
C LEU A 30 2.47 -0.25 7.36
N CYS A 31 1.91 0.35 8.40
CA CYS A 31 2.39 1.60 8.96
C CYS A 31 3.85 1.45 9.41
N ASN A 32 4.77 2.08 8.70
CA ASN A 32 6.20 1.98 8.99
C ASN A 32 6.63 2.55 10.35
N LYS A 33 5.76 3.34 10.96
CA LYS A 33 5.98 4.03 12.24
C LYS A 33 5.44 3.24 13.43
N CYS A 34 4.38 2.48 13.22
CA CYS A 34 3.61 1.82 14.28
C CYS A 34 3.39 0.33 14.04
N ASN A 35 3.89 -0.18 12.91
CA ASN A 35 3.75 -1.54 12.40
C ASN A 35 2.31 -2.07 12.40
N GLN A 36 1.32 -1.16 12.38
CA GLN A 36 -0.08 -1.52 12.23
C GLN A 36 -0.37 -1.82 10.77
N SER A 37 -0.97 -2.97 10.53
CA SER A 37 -1.56 -3.34 9.23
C SER A 37 -2.90 -2.67 8.98
N GLU A 38 -3.48 -2.01 10.00
CA GLU A 38 -4.73 -1.30 9.89
C GLU A 38 -4.50 0.09 9.30
N MET A 39 -5.06 0.32 8.11
CA MET A 39 -4.99 1.60 7.41
C MET A 39 -6.38 2.06 7.00
N LEU A 40 -6.64 3.35 7.19
CA LEU A 40 -7.86 4.02 6.79
C LEU A 40 -7.63 4.68 5.43
N TYR A 41 -8.45 4.33 4.44
CA TYR A 41 -8.50 5.05 3.18
C TYR A 41 -9.39 6.29 3.34
N LYS A 42 -8.80 7.48 3.26
CA LYS A 42 -9.52 8.74 3.40
C LYS A 42 -8.99 9.76 2.38
N ASP A 43 -9.89 10.42 1.66
CA ASP A 43 -9.53 11.46 0.69
C ASP A 43 -8.56 10.99 -0.43
N GLY A 44 -8.68 9.73 -0.84
CA GLY A 44 -7.82 9.16 -1.88
C GLY A 44 -6.44 8.70 -1.38
N VAL A 45 -6.15 8.82 -0.08
CA VAL A 45 -4.86 8.50 0.54
C VAL A 45 -5.06 7.46 1.64
N TYR A 46 -4.11 6.53 1.77
CA TYR A 46 -4.06 5.65 2.93
C TYR A 46 -3.41 6.39 4.11
N MET A 47 -4.16 6.50 5.20
CA MET A 47 -3.74 7.06 6.47
C MET A 47 -3.65 5.94 7.51
N CYS A 48 -2.62 6.00 8.37
CA CYS A 48 -2.62 5.15 9.54
C CYS A 48 -3.46 5.80 10.66
N PRO A 49 -4.44 5.10 11.27
CA PRO A 49 -5.21 5.62 12.40
C PRO A 49 -4.35 5.93 13.63
N SER A 50 -3.29 5.16 13.87
CA SER A 50 -2.43 5.36 15.05
C SER A 50 -1.41 6.48 14.87
N CYS A 51 -0.92 6.70 13.65
CA CYS A 51 0.08 7.74 13.39
C CYS A 51 -0.51 9.04 12.86
N LEU A 52 -1.77 9.01 12.40
CA LEU A 52 -2.47 10.16 11.82
C LEU A 52 -1.67 10.84 10.69
N LYS A 53 -0.74 10.10 10.07
CA LYS A 53 0.08 10.59 8.96
C LYS A 53 -0.39 9.97 7.65
N PRO A 54 -0.62 10.79 6.62
CA PRO A 54 -0.84 10.33 5.26
C PRO A 54 0.50 9.95 4.63
N GLY A 55 0.54 8.84 3.89
CA GLY A 55 1.39 8.78 2.69
C GLY A 55 2.51 7.74 2.59
N GLU A 56 2.93 7.02 3.63
CA GLU A 56 4.11 6.13 3.52
C GLU A 56 3.99 4.88 4.38
N ASN A 57 2.94 4.11 4.11
CA ASN A 57 2.54 2.96 4.92
C ASN A 57 2.64 1.65 4.14
N PHE A 58 3.54 1.60 3.18
CA PHE A 58 3.73 0.45 2.33
C PHE A 58 5.19 0.01 2.44
N GLU A 59 5.41 -1.27 2.72
CA GLU A 59 6.74 -1.86 2.81
C GLU A 59 6.94 -2.85 1.66
N CYS A 60 8.05 -2.71 0.94
CA CYS A 60 8.42 -3.61 -0.14
C CYS A 60 8.88 -4.95 0.44
N LEU A 61 8.23 -6.06 0.08
CA LEU A 61 8.66 -7.40 0.52
C LEU A 61 9.98 -7.85 -0.10
N ARG A 62 10.43 -7.22 -1.19
CA ARG A 62 11.68 -7.59 -1.86
C ARG A 62 12.93 -6.99 -1.22
N CYS A 63 12.83 -5.78 -0.67
CA CYS A 63 13.98 -5.07 -0.11
C CYS A 63 13.74 -4.47 1.28
N GLY A 64 12.52 -4.59 1.82
CA GLY A 64 12.13 -3.96 3.09
C GLY A 64 12.03 -2.43 3.03
N SER A 65 12.06 -1.83 1.84
CA SER A 65 11.98 -0.38 1.69
C SER A 65 10.57 0.11 2.04
N LYS A 66 10.53 1.17 2.83
CA LYS A 66 9.33 1.76 3.44
C LYS A 66 8.76 2.95 2.66
N GLU A 67 9.43 3.31 1.58
CA GLU A 67 9.10 4.43 0.69
C GLU A 67 8.33 3.93 -0.55
N VAL A 68 7.50 2.90 -0.38
CA VAL A 68 6.71 2.37 -1.50
C VAL A 68 5.53 3.31 -1.76
N VAL A 69 5.44 3.79 -2.99
CA VAL A 69 4.40 4.73 -3.41
C VAL A 69 3.34 3.98 -4.22
N MET A 70 2.07 4.16 -3.89
CA MET A 70 0.98 3.65 -4.73
C MET A 70 0.81 4.53 -5.97
N LYS A 71 0.68 3.89 -7.14
CA LYS A 71 0.31 4.49 -8.41
C LYS A 71 -1.01 3.89 -8.86
N ILE A 72 -2.06 4.67 -8.71
CA ILE A 72 -3.34 4.39 -9.36
C ILE A 72 -3.16 4.86 -10.81
N LYS A 73 -3.38 3.99 -11.78
CA LYS A 73 -3.53 4.45 -13.16
C LYS A 73 -4.89 5.13 -13.26
N GLU A 74 -4.88 6.44 -13.53
CA GLU A 74 -6.06 7.19 -14.02
C GLU A 74 -6.63 6.55 -15.28
#